data_AF-A0A6P5YAH1-F1
#
_entry.id   AF-A0A6P5YAH1-F1
#
_cell.length_a   1.000
_cell.length_b   1.000
_cell.length_c   1.000
_cell.angle_alpha   90.00
_cell.angle_beta   90.00
_cell.angle_gamma   90.00
#
_symmetry.space_group_name_H-M   'P 1'
#
loop_
_entity.id
_entity.type
_entity.pdbx_description
1 polymer ?
#
loop_
_entity_poly.entity_id
_entity_poly.type
_entity_poly.pdbx_seq_one_letter_code
_entity_poly.pdbx_strand_id
1 'polypeptide(L)'
;MIKRNLAKFNQTMGFQISHSNKLKVKPFSDPDSDDNDDGANHGSVTGRVLIPPDVVVYASWLVKHPSALNSFDSIMKEAKGKKVVVFLDYDGTLSPIVEDPDTAFLSAEMRAAVREVAKYFPTSIISGRGRDKVKEFVQLNNVYYAGSHGLDIMAPPRAVKSCDKKGNEGAFQPAKLFLPAIQDITIELEDKIREIQGARIEDNRFCISVHYRQVPPQDHEILKEKVKSLVENRPQFRLTEGKMVLEVRPSIEWNKGDALNYLLDTLGFSNAKDVLPLYIGDDRTDEDAFKVYTK
;
A
#
# COMPACT_ATOMS: atom_id res chain seq x y z
N MET A 1 -0.69 16.24 -25.61
CA MET A 1 -1.70 16.61 -24.58
C MET A 1 -1.25 16.29 -23.15
N ILE A 2 -0.43 15.25 -22.93
CA ILE A 2 0.03 14.77 -21.61
C ILE A 2 0.98 15.74 -20.88
N LYS A 3 1.86 16.46 -21.59
CA LYS A 3 2.81 17.42 -20.96
C LYS A 3 2.14 18.61 -20.25
N ARG A 4 0.92 19.00 -20.65
CA ARG A 4 0.19 20.12 -20.03
C ARG A 4 -0.43 19.77 -18.67
N ASN A 5 -0.65 18.48 -18.38
CA ASN A 5 -1.25 18.04 -17.12
C ASN A 5 -0.23 17.85 -16.00
N LEU A 6 1.02 17.47 -16.31
CA LEU A 6 2.10 17.45 -15.30
C LEU A 6 2.41 18.84 -14.75
N ALA A 7 2.39 19.87 -15.61
CA ALA A 7 2.64 21.25 -15.20
C ALA A 7 1.56 21.77 -14.24
N LYS A 8 0.30 21.41 -14.45
CA LYS A 8 -0.81 21.76 -13.54
C LYS A 8 -0.74 21.00 -12.21
N PHE A 9 -0.27 19.75 -12.21
CA PHE A 9 -0.07 18.97 -10.98
C PHE A 9 1.01 19.57 -10.08
N ASN A 10 2.13 20.03 -10.67
CA ASN A 10 3.22 20.65 -9.92
C ASN A 10 2.88 22.06 -9.39
N GLN A 11 1.98 22.79 -10.06
CA GLN A 11 1.55 24.13 -9.64
C GLN A 11 0.61 24.11 -8.42
N THR A 12 -0.20 23.06 -8.26
CA THR A 12 -1.13 22.91 -7.13
C THR A 12 -0.42 22.52 -5.82
N MET A 13 0.82 22.01 -5.90
CA MET A 13 1.65 21.60 -4.75
C MET A 13 2.69 22.66 -4.33
N GLY A 14 2.65 23.87 -4.89
CA GLY A 14 3.51 24.98 -4.44
C GLY A 14 5.00 24.89 -4.82
N PHE A 15 5.41 23.98 -5.69
CA PHE A 15 6.81 23.87 -6.13
C PHE A 15 7.03 24.59 -7.47
N GLN A 16 7.56 25.82 -7.42
CA GLN A 16 8.17 26.46 -8.60
C GLN A 16 9.58 25.87 -8.82
N ILE A 17 9.73 25.03 -9.84
CA ILE A 17 11.06 24.63 -10.34
C ILE A 17 11.37 25.48 -11.58
N SER A 18 12.19 26.52 -11.39
CA SER A 18 12.78 27.27 -12.50
C SER A 18 13.76 26.40 -13.27
N HIS A 19 13.68 26.45 -14.60
CA HIS A 19 14.57 25.73 -15.51
C HIS A 19 16.03 26.20 -15.40
N SER A 20 16.94 25.24 -15.67
CA SER A 20 18.34 25.38 -16.07
C SER A 20 19.36 25.79 -15.02
N ASN A 21 20.21 24.85 -14.61
CA ASN A 21 21.64 24.88 -14.95
C ASN A 21 22.32 23.54 -14.64
N LYS A 22 23.04 23.00 -15.63
CA LYS A 22 23.94 21.85 -15.47
C LYS A 22 25.09 22.26 -14.55
N LEU A 23 25.16 21.71 -13.34
CA LEU A 23 26.37 21.76 -12.52
C LEU A 23 27.17 20.48 -12.76
N LYS A 24 28.28 20.61 -13.50
CA LYS A 24 29.35 19.61 -13.55
C LYS A 24 30.11 19.68 -12.23
N VAL A 25 30.19 18.57 -11.51
CA VAL A 25 31.02 18.44 -10.31
C VAL A 25 32.38 17.87 -10.72
N LYS A 26 33.46 18.60 -10.45
CA LYS A 26 34.84 18.06 -10.43
C LYS A 26 35.19 17.66 -8.98
N PRO A 27 36.03 16.64 -8.74
CA PRO A 27 36.45 16.26 -7.40
C PRO A 27 37.46 17.27 -6.84
N PHE A 28 37.33 17.62 -5.57
CA PHE A 28 38.29 18.40 -4.79
C PHE A 28 39.42 17.50 -4.29
N SER A 29 40.66 17.95 -4.43
CA SER A 29 41.85 17.47 -3.71
C SER A 29 42.19 18.48 -2.61
N ASP A 30 42.64 17.97 -1.47
CA ASP A 30 42.93 18.72 -0.22
C ASP A 30 44.09 19.75 -0.35
N PRO A 31 44.17 20.73 0.58
CA PRO A 31 45.01 21.91 0.43
C PRO A 31 46.33 21.79 1.22
N ASP A 32 47.35 22.52 0.75
CA ASP A 32 48.39 23.08 1.61
C ASP A 32 48.73 24.50 1.16
N SER A 33 49.20 25.26 2.14
CA SER A 33 49.19 26.71 2.32
C SER A 33 50.17 27.52 1.45
N ASP A 34 49.85 28.80 1.20
CA ASP A 34 50.59 29.94 1.78
C ASP A 34 50.16 31.31 1.18
N ASP A 35 50.11 32.29 2.08
CA ASP A 35 50.41 33.73 2.00
C ASP A 35 49.55 34.77 1.22
N ASN A 36 49.06 35.72 2.04
CA ASN A 36 49.03 37.19 1.95
C ASN A 36 48.57 37.91 0.66
N ASP A 37 47.55 38.77 0.79
CA ASP A 37 47.68 40.25 0.74
C ASP A 37 46.33 40.95 0.38
N ASP A 38 46.26 42.22 0.77
CA ASP A 38 45.18 43.21 0.87
C ASP A 38 44.15 43.37 -0.28
N GLY A 39 42.96 43.86 0.10
CA GLY A 39 42.27 44.89 -0.69
C GLY A 39 40.79 44.68 -1.06
N ALA A 40 39.97 45.63 -0.61
CA ALA A 40 38.76 46.16 -1.27
C ALA A 40 37.49 45.29 -1.40
N ASN A 41 36.58 45.57 -0.48
CA ASN A 41 35.12 45.74 -0.64
C ASN A 41 34.55 45.63 -2.07
N HIS A 42 33.79 44.58 -2.34
CA HIS A 42 32.62 44.64 -3.22
C HIS A 42 31.54 43.67 -2.71
N GLY A 43 30.40 44.24 -2.33
CA GLY A 43 29.25 43.49 -1.86
C GLY A 43 28.77 42.46 -2.87
N SER A 44 28.71 41.21 -2.43
CA SER A 44 27.93 40.17 -3.07
C SER A 44 27.03 39.56 -2.01
N VAL A 45 25.78 40.02 -1.98
CA VAL A 45 24.69 39.34 -1.27
C VAL A 45 24.46 38.03 -2.01
N THR A 46 25.30 37.04 -1.72
CA THR A 46 24.97 35.64 -2.00
C THR A 46 23.93 35.23 -0.97
N GLY A 47 22.66 35.51 -1.31
CA GLY A 47 21.55 34.91 -0.59
C GLY A 47 21.74 33.39 -0.66
N ARG A 48 22.27 32.80 0.42
CA ARG A 48 22.20 31.36 0.63
C ARG A 48 20.71 31.04 0.62
N VAL A 49 20.22 30.49 -0.48
CA VAL A 49 18.92 29.83 -0.51
C VAL A 49 19.06 28.69 0.49
N LEU A 50 18.58 28.93 1.71
CA LEU A 50 18.48 27.90 2.74
C LEU A 50 17.49 26.88 2.19
N ILE A 51 18.01 25.81 1.60
CA ILE A 51 17.21 24.67 1.20
C ILE A 51 16.56 24.17 2.49
N PRO A 52 15.22 24.13 2.56
CA PRO A 52 14.52 23.68 3.75
C PRO A 52 15.04 22.29 4.19
N PRO A 53 15.25 22.05 5.50
CA PRO A 53 15.83 20.80 6.00
C PRO A 53 15.09 19.55 5.52
N ASP A 54 13.76 19.64 5.37
CA ASP A 54 12.87 18.64 4.81
C ASP A 54 13.18 18.29 3.35
N VAL A 55 13.61 19.26 2.54
CA VAL A 55 14.01 19.03 1.14
C VAL A 55 15.34 18.28 1.07
N VAL A 56 16.30 18.58 1.96
CA VAL A 56 17.59 17.85 2.03
C VAL A 56 17.36 16.41 2.51
N VAL A 57 16.50 16.23 3.53
CA VAL A 57 16.12 14.91 4.04
C VAL A 57 15.40 14.09 2.98
N TYR A 58 14.45 14.69 2.26
CA TYR A 58 13.72 14.02 1.18
C TYR A 58 14.62 13.67 -0.01
N ALA A 59 15.53 14.56 -0.40
CA ALA A 59 16.51 14.27 -1.46
C ALA A 59 17.46 13.13 -1.07
N SER A 60 17.95 13.10 0.18
CA SER A 60 18.76 11.99 0.70
C SER A 60 17.96 10.67 0.75
N TRP A 61 16.68 10.75 1.09
CA TRP A 61 15.77 9.60 1.07
C TRP A 61 15.57 9.05 -0.35
N LEU A 62 15.39 9.91 -1.35
CA LEU A 62 15.26 9.52 -2.77
C LEU A 62 16.52 8.89 -3.36
N VAL A 63 17.71 9.21 -2.83
CA VAL A 63 18.96 8.53 -3.23
C VAL A 63 18.94 7.06 -2.79
N LYS A 64 18.33 6.76 -1.64
CA LYS A 64 18.19 5.39 -1.11
C LYS A 64 16.93 4.67 -1.61
N HIS A 65 15.90 5.43 -2.02
CA HIS A 65 14.61 4.91 -2.47
C HIS A 65 14.24 5.56 -3.81
N PRO A 66 14.57 4.91 -4.95
CA PRO A 66 14.33 5.49 -6.26
C PRO A 66 12.84 5.75 -6.49
N SER A 67 12.51 6.91 -7.07
CA SER A 67 11.14 7.27 -7.40
C SER A 67 10.65 6.54 -8.65
N ALA A 68 9.52 5.84 -8.55
CA ALA A 68 8.86 5.20 -9.70
C ALA A 68 8.47 6.22 -10.79
N LEU A 69 8.13 7.45 -10.41
CA LEU A 69 7.80 8.51 -11.36
C LEU A 69 9.04 9.01 -12.11
N ASN A 70 10.18 9.12 -11.42
CA ASN A 70 11.45 9.49 -12.07
C ASN A 70 11.98 8.36 -12.97
N SER A 71 11.70 7.11 -12.60
CA SER A 71 12.07 5.91 -13.36
C SER A 71 11.00 5.49 -14.39
N PHE A 72 9.97 6.29 -14.62
CA PHE A 72 8.80 5.91 -15.42
C PHE A 72 9.19 5.48 -16.84
N ASP A 73 10.06 6.21 -17.52
CA ASP A 73 10.52 5.85 -18.87
C ASP A 73 11.25 4.49 -18.90
N SER A 74 11.99 4.16 -17.83
CA SER A 74 12.65 2.86 -17.69
C SER A 74 11.63 1.75 -17.47
N ILE A 75 10.64 1.98 -16.60
CA ILE A 75 9.53 1.04 -16.37
C ILE A 75 8.76 0.79 -17.67
N MET A 76 8.47 1.85 -18.44
CA MET A 76 7.79 1.75 -19.73
C MET A 76 8.60 0.99 -20.78
N LYS A 77 9.93 1.14 -20.78
CA LYS A 77 10.82 0.36 -21.64
C LYS A 77 10.76 -1.12 -21.29
N GLU A 78 10.76 -1.47 -20.01
CA GLU A 78 10.63 -2.85 -19.52
C GLU A 78 9.24 -3.44 -19.77
N ALA A 79 8.19 -2.62 -19.76
CA ALA A 79 6.82 -3.02 -20.06
C ALA A 79 6.57 -3.27 -21.56
N LYS A 80 7.45 -2.79 -22.44
CA LYS A 80 7.24 -2.86 -23.89
C LYS A 80 7.15 -4.31 -24.36
N GLY A 81 6.02 -4.67 -24.98
CA GLY A 81 5.76 -6.02 -25.48
C GLY A 81 5.30 -7.01 -24.41
N LYS A 82 5.15 -6.57 -23.16
CA LYS A 82 4.60 -7.38 -22.07
C LYS A 82 3.14 -6.99 -21.79
N LYS A 83 2.36 -7.94 -21.29
CA LYS A 83 1.04 -7.72 -20.71
C LYS A 83 1.20 -7.19 -19.29
N VAL A 84 0.72 -5.99 -19.03
CA VAL A 84 0.78 -5.39 -17.69
C VAL A 84 -0.44 -5.80 -16.88
N VAL A 85 -0.22 -6.20 -15.63
CA VAL A 85 -1.28 -6.50 -14.65
C VAL A 85 -1.01 -5.66 -13.42
N VAL A 86 -2.04 -4.98 -12.90
CA VAL A 86 -1.89 -4.01 -11.82
C VAL A 86 -2.52 -4.54 -10.53
N PHE A 87 -1.76 -4.43 -9.45
CA PHE A 87 -2.16 -4.81 -8.10
C PHE A 87 -1.96 -3.60 -7.19
N LEU A 88 -3.00 -3.26 -6.44
CA LEU A 88 -3.02 -2.06 -5.62
C LEU A 88 -3.43 -2.45 -4.20
N ASP A 89 -2.63 -2.08 -3.22
CA ASP A 89 -3.09 -2.00 -1.85
C ASP A 89 -4.06 -0.81 -1.67
N TYR A 90 -4.79 -0.76 -0.55
CA TYR A 90 -5.80 0.26 -0.30
C TYR A 90 -5.35 1.34 0.70
N ASP A 91 -5.22 1.03 1.99
CA ASP A 91 -4.94 1.98 3.05
C ASP A 91 -3.47 2.40 3.00
N GLY A 92 -3.16 3.70 2.98
CA GLY A 92 -1.80 4.20 2.78
C GLY A 92 -1.34 4.23 1.32
N THR A 93 -2.05 3.54 0.42
CA THR A 93 -1.73 3.47 -1.02
C THR A 93 -2.71 4.25 -1.89
N LEU A 94 -3.98 3.83 -1.92
CA LEU A 94 -5.05 4.47 -2.69
C LEU A 94 -5.80 5.51 -1.85
N SER A 95 -5.91 5.27 -0.55
CA SER A 95 -6.48 6.19 0.44
C SER A 95 -5.40 6.59 1.44
N PRO A 96 -5.35 7.84 1.93
CA PRO A 96 -4.46 8.19 3.03
C PRO A 96 -4.78 7.38 4.30
N ILE A 97 -3.79 7.23 5.17
CA ILE A 97 -3.99 6.69 6.52
C ILE A 97 -4.77 7.72 7.34
N VAL A 98 -5.94 7.32 7.85
CA VAL A 98 -6.85 8.17 8.65
C VAL A 98 -6.94 7.65 10.08
N GLU A 99 -7.46 8.47 10.99
CA GLU A 99 -7.71 8.05 12.39
C GLU A 99 -8.93 7.15 12.53
N ASP A 100 -10.03 7.48 11.84
CA ASP A 100 -11.23 6.66 11.79
C ASP A 100 -11.21 5.77 10.54
N PRO A 101 -11.04 4.43 10.68
CA PRO A 101 -11.00 3.51 9.55
C PRO A 101 -12.23 3.57 8.65
N ASP A 102 -13.39 4.04 9.14
CA ASP A 102 -14.63 4.16 8.36
C ASP A 102 -14.62 5.39 7.43
N THR A 103 -13.65 6.27 7.59
CA THR A 103 -13.50 7.51 6.80
C THR A 103 -12.36 7.45 5.77
N ALA A 104 -11.76 6.28 5.58
CA ALA A 104 -10.67 6.04 4.63
C ALA A 104 -11.19 5.99 3.19
N PHE A 105 -11.90 7.04 2.73
CA PHE A 105 -12.55 7.05 1.43
C PHE A 105 -11.58 7.33 0.29
N LEU A 106 -11.84 6.68 -0.84
CA LEU A 106 -11.16 6.94 -2.10
C LEU A 106 -11.62 8.28 -2.70
N SER A 107 -10.70 9.21 -2.92
CA SER A 107 -11.02 10.50 -3.56
C SER A 107 -11.59 10.32 -4.97
N ALA A 108 -12.32 11.31 -5.46
CA ALA A 108 -12.91 11.27 -6.80
C ALA A 108 -11.82 11.17 -7.89
N GLU A 109 -10.71 11.87 -7.70
CA GLU A 109 -9.55 11.90 -8.58
C GLU A 109 -8.86 10.53 -8.61
N MET A 110 -8.60 9.92 -7.45
CA MET A 110 -7.96 8.61 -7.39
C MET A 110 -8.87 7.52 -7.96
N ARG A 111 -10.17 7.57 -7.65
CA ARG A 111 -11.17 6.67 -8.25
C ARG A 111 -11.19 6.78 -9.77
N ALA A 112 -11.07 7.99 -10.31
CA ALA A 112 -10.95 8.21 -11.75
C ALA A 112 -9.65 7.64 -12.32
N ALA A 113 -8.52 7.80 -11.62
CA ALA A 113 -7.24 7.23 -12.01
C ALA A 113 -7.28 5.69 -12.05
N VAL A 114 -7.74 5.04 -10.98
CA VAL A 114 -7.88 3.57 -10.92
C VAL A 114 -8.84 3.07 -12.00
N ARG A 115 -9.95 3.77 -12.22
CA ARG A 115 -10.89 3.43 -13.31
C ARG A 115 -10.22 3.47 -14.68
N GLU A 116 -9.38 4.48 -14.94
CA GLU A 116 -8.68 4.61 -16.20
C GLU A 116 -7.64 3.49 -16.37
N VAL A 117 -6.88 3.17 -15.33
CA VAL A 117 -5.94 2.02 -15.33
C VAL A 117 -6.69 0.72 -15.64
N ALA A 118 -7.82 0.49 -14.97
CA ALA A 118 -8.64 -0.72 -15.11
C ALA A 118 -9.36 -0.85 -16.47
N LYS A 119 -9.32 0.18 -17.34
CA LYS A 119 -9.78 0.05 -18.74
C LYS A 119 -8.75 -0.65 -19.63
N TYR A 120 -7.47 -0.49 -19.33
CA TYR A 120 -6.38 -0.99 -20.17
C TYR A 120 -5.70 -2.23 -19.58
N PHE A 121 -5.67 -2.34 -18.25
CA PHE A 121 -4.93 -3.39 -17.56
C PHE A 121 -5.83 -4.12 -16.58
N PRO A 122 -5.80 -5.47 -16.53
CA PRO A 122 -6.41 -6.22 -15.44
C PRO A 122 -5.90 -5.67 -14.10
N THR A 123 -6.83 -5.24 -13.26
CA THR A 123 -6.53 -4.50 -12.03
C THR A 123 -7.18 -5.19 -10.84
N SER A 124 -6.40 -5.39 -9.79
CA SER A 124 -6.84 -6.01 -8.54
C SER A 124 -6.53 -5.10 -7.36
N ILE A 125 -7.47 -5.00 -6.42
CA ILE A 125 -7.27 -4.33 -5.15
C ILE A 125 -7.13 -5.39 -4.07
N ILE A 126 -6.01 -5.40 -3.37
CA ILE A 126 -5.68 -6.37 -2.32
C ILE A 126 -5.58 -5.60 -1.00
N SER A 127 -6.53 -5.83 -0.09
CA SER A 127 -6.65 -5.08 1.16
C SER A 127 -6.73 -6.02 2.37
N GLY A 128 -6.28 -5.53 3.52
CA GLY A 128 -6.55 -6.17 4.81
C GLY A 128 -8.02 -6.10 5.24
N ARG A 129 -8.76 -5.11 4.72
CA ARG A 129 -10.18 -4.90 5.01
C ARG A 129 -11.06 -6.00 4.44
N GLY A 130 -12.25 -6.16 5.01
CA GLY A 130 -13.30 -6.98 4.42
C GLY A 130 -13.58 -6.58 2.97
N ARG A 131 -13.76 -7.58 2.10
CA ARG A 131 -13.91 -7.37 0.65
C ARG A 131 -15.05 -6.42 0.31
N ASP A 132 -16.17 -6.54 0.99
CA ASP A 132 -17.36 -5.73 0.72
C ASP A 132 -17.14 -4.26 1.15
N LYS A 133 -16.40 -4.03 2.24
CA LYS A 133 -16.02 -2.68 2.71
C LYS A 133 -15.07 -1.96 1.75
N VAL A 134 -13.99 -2.62 1.32
CA VAL A 134 -13.08 -2.01 0.33
C VAL A 134 -13.78 -1.77 -1.01
N LYS A 135 -14.72 -2.65 -1.40
CA LYS A 135 -15.56 -2.45 -2.58
C LYS A 135 -16.48 -1.23 -2.44
N GLU A 136 -17.09 -1.03 -1.28
CA GLU A 136 -17.90 0.15 -0.97
C GLU A 136 -17.09 1.44 -1.04
N PHE A 137 -15.84 1.43 -0.60
CA PHE A 137 -15.00 2.62 -0.68
C PHE A 137 -14.52 2.91 -2.12
N VAL A 138 -14.16 1.87 -2.87
CA VAL A 138 -13.62 2.00 -4.24
C VAL A 138 -14.70 2.20 -5.31
N GLN A 139 -15.87 1.59 -5.17
CA GLN A 139 -17.03 1.73 -6.08
C GLN A 139 -16.70 1.57 -7.58
N LEU A 140 -15.88 0.57 -7.91
CA LEU A 140 -15.58 0.19 -9.29
C LEU A 140 -16.04 -1.24 -9.54
N ASN A 141 -16.70 -1.47 -10.68
CA ASN A 141 -17.26 -2.78 -11.02
C ASN A 141 -16.40 -3.59 -11.99
N ASN A 142 -15.25 -3.05 -12.41
CA ASN A 142 -14.33 -3.62 -13.39
C ASN A 142 -12.94 -3.96 -12.83
N VAL A 143 -12.84 -4.12 -11.50
CA VAL A 143 -11.61 -4.55 -10.81
C VAL A 143 -11.88 -5.80 -10.00
N TYR A 144 -10.83 -6.58 -9.74
CA TYR A 144 -10.87 -7.68 -8.78
C TYR A 144 -10.74 -7.12 -7.36
N TYR A 145 -11.45 -7.72 -6.42
CA TYR A 145 -11.35 -7.37 -5.00
C TYR A 145 -10.88 -8.58 -4.21
N ALA A 146 -9.78 -8.41 -3.49
CA ALA A 146 -9.21 -9.37 -2.56
C ALA A 146 -9.21 -8.74 -1.16
N GLY A 147 -10.23 -9.07 -0.37
CA GLY A 147 -10.34 -8.62 1.01
C GLY A 147 -9.67 -9.58 1.99
N SER A 148 -9.57 -9.16 3.24
CA SER A 148 -9.08 -9.97 4.37
C SER A 148 -7.68 -10.52 4.09
N HIS A 149 -6.79 -9.68 3.57
CA HIS A 149 -5.43 -10.05 3.12
C HIS A 149 -5.43 -11.11 2.01
N GLY A 150 -6.50 -11.15 1.20
CA GLY A 150 -6.68 -12.07 0.09
C GLY A 150 -7.39 -13.39 0.43
N LEU A 151 -8.01 -13.48 1.61
CA LEU A 151 -8.83 -14.64 2.00
C LEU A 151 -10.27 -14.58 1.46
N ASP A 152 -10.69 -13.45 0.88
CA ASP A 152 -11.97 -13.32 0.19
C ASP A 152 -11.77 -12.60 -1.16
N ILE A 153 -11.62 -13.38 -2.24
CA ILE A 153 -11.35 -12.85 -3.58
C ILE A 153 -12.59 -13.01 -4.47
N MET A 154 -12.94 -11.94 -5.19
CA MET A 154 -14.04 -11.93 -6.15
C MET A 154 -13.64 -11.25 -7.45
N ALA A 155 -14.00 -11.89 -8.57
CA ALA A 155 -13.86 -11.32 -9.90
C ALA A 155 -14.98 -10.29 -10.19
N PRO A 156 -14.75 -9.31 -11.08
CA PRO A 156 -15.80 -8.38 -11.48
C PRO A 156 -16.91 -9.13 -12.26
N PRO A 157 -18.20 -8.72 -12.15
CA PRO A 157 -19.36 -9.45 -12.68
C PRO A 157 -19.37 -9.73 -14.20
N ARG A 158 -18.44 -9.15 -14.97
CA ARG A 158 -18.37 -9.27 -16.44
C ARG A 158 -16.98 -9.65 -16.97
N ALA A 159 -16.06 -10.12 -16.12
CA ALA A 159 -14.82 -10.72 -16.60
C ALA A 159 -15.09 -12.11 -17.21
N VAL A 160 -15.50 -12.10 -18.48
CA VAL A 160 -15.47 -13.14 -19.52
C VAL A 160 -14.91 -14.52 -19.10
N LYS A 161 -15.75 -15.56 -19.20
CA LYS A 161 -15.44 -16.96 -19.56
C LYS A 161 -14.21 -17.63 -18.92
N SER A 162 -13.81 -17.24 -17.72
CA SER A 162 -12.94 -18.09 -16.90
C SER A 162 -13.88 -18.89 -16.00
N CYS A 163 -14.40 -19.98 -16.56
CA CYS A 163 -14.63 -21.13 -15.69
C CYS A 163 -13.26 -21.41 -15.10
N ASP A 164 -13.11 -21.32 -13.79
CA ASP A 164 -11.99 -21.96 -13.11
C ASP A 164 -11.80 -23.32 -13.79
N LYS A 165 -10.58 -23.79 -14.02
CA LYS A 165 -10.38 -25.20 -14.39
C LYS A 165 -10.94 -26.18 -13.33
N LYS A 166 -11.50 -25.65 -12.23
CA LYS A 166 -12.22 -26.28 -11.12
C LYS A 166 -13.74 -25.98 -11.05
N GLY A 167 -14.31 -25.22 -11.99
CA GLY A 167 -15.77 -25.05 -12.13
C GLY A 167 -16.50 -24.28 -11.02
N ASN A 168 -15.84 -23.43 -10.22
CA ASN A 168 -16.53 -22.68 -9.17
C ASN A 168 -16.98 -21.30 -9.68
N GLU A 169 -18.26 -21.18 -9.99
CA GLU A 169 -18.94 -19.88 -9.99
C GLU A 169 -18.99 -19.37 -8.53
N GLY A 170 -18.07 -18.49 -8.12
CA GLY A 170 -18.12 -17.94 -6.75
C GLY A 170 -16.87 -17.22 -6.26
N ALA A 171 -16.95 -16.76 -5.01
CA ALA A 171 -15.82 -16.17 -4.30
C ALA A 171 -14.77 -17.24 -3.97
N PHE A 172 -13.48 -16.90 -4.10
CA PHE A 172 -12.40 -17.71 -3.56
C PHE A 172 -12.19 -17.41 -2.08
N GLN A 173 -12.43 -18.42 -1.24
CA GLN A 173 -12.44 -18.31 0.22
C GLN A 173 -11.74 -19.52 0.86
N PRO A 174 -10.39 -19.57 0.88
CA PRO A 174 -9.64 -20.74 1.35
C PRO A 174 -9.82 -20.98 2.86
N ALA A 175 -10.22 -19.95 3.61
CA ALA A 175 -10.47 -20.02 5.04
C ALA A 175 -11.95 -20.18 5.42
N LYS A 176 -12.84 -20.57 4.49
CA LYS A 176 -14.30 -20.62 4.72
C LYS A 176 -14.70 -21.44 5.96
N LEU A 177 -13.98 -22.51 6.26
CA LEU A 177 -14.24 -23.38 7.42
C LEU A 177 -14.03 -22.67 8.78
N PHE A 178 -13.29 -21.56 8.81
CA PHE A 178 -13.00 -20.81 10.03
C PHE A 178 -14.09 -19.79 10.39
N LEU A 179 -15.04 -19.50 9.48
CA LEU A 179 -16.06 -18.45 9.69
C LEU A 179 -16.85 -18.58 11.01
N PRO A 180 -17.34 -19.77 11.42
CA PRO A 180 -18.03 -19.90 12.70
C PRO A 180 -17.14 -19.51 13.88
N ALA A 181 -15.89 -20.00 13.90
CA ALA A 181 -14.95 -19.69 14.97
C ALA A 181 -14.54 -18.21 14.98
N ILE A 182 -14.48 -17.54 13.83
CA ILE A 182 -14.26 -16.08 13.74
C ILE A 182 -15.42 -15.32 14.37
N GLN A 183 -16.66 -15.73 14.10
CA GLN A 183 -17.84 -15.12 14.71
C GLN A 183 -17.82 -15.28 16.23
N ASP A 184 -17.54 -16.48 16.73
CA ASP A 184 -17.41 -16.74 18.17
C ASP A 184 -16.31 -15.88 18.83
N ILE A 185 -15.15 -15.78 18.18
CA ILE A 185 -14.03 -14.94 18.65
C ILE A 185 -14.41 -13.46 18.65
N THR A 186 -15.15 -12.99 17.65
CA THR A 186 -15.59 -11.58 17.56
C THR A 186 -16.47 -11.24 18.75
N ILE A 187 -17.47 -12.08 19.06
CA ILE A 187 -18.39 -11.90 20.19
C ILE A 187 -17.62 -11.90 21.52
N GLU A 188 -16.69 -12.84 21.71
CA GLU A 188 -15.88 -12.90 22.93
C GLU A 188 -14.93 -11.71 23.06
N LEU A 189 -14.33 -11.24 21.96
CA LEU A 189 -13.51 -10.04 21.95
C LEU A 189 -14.32 -8.80 22.33
N GLU A 190 -15.51 -8.62 21.75
CA GLU A 190 -16.41 -7.51 22.05
C GLU A 190 -16.75 -7.43 23.54
N ASP A 191 -17.01 -8.56 24.18
CA ASP A 191 -17.23 -8.61 25.63
C ASP A 191 -15.96 -8.27 26.42
N LYS A 192 -14.82 -8.88 26.04
CA LYS A 192 -13.57 -8.79 26.80
C LYS A 192 -12.93 -7.40 26.81
N ILE A 193 -13.13 -6.62 25.74
CA ILE A 193 -12.56 -5.27 25.58
C ILE A 193 -13.59 -4.15 25.80
N ARG A 194 -14.85 -4.46 26.12
CA ARG A 194 -15.96 -3.51 26.24
C ARG A 194 -15.66 -2.30 27.12
N GLU A 195 -14.90 -2.50 28.19
CA GLU A 195 -14.57 -1.46 29.18
C GLU A 195 -13.40 -0.56 28.75
N ILE A 196 -12.65 -0.95 27.69
CA ILE A 196 -11.48 -0.21 27.22
C ILE A 196 -11.94 0.91 26.28
N GLN A 197 -11.92 2.13 26.80
CA GLN A 197 -12.34 3.32 26.05
C GLN A 197 -11.46 3.52 24.81
N GLY A 198 -12.11 3.78 23.67
CA GLY A 198 -11.44 4.02 22.39
C GLY A 198 -11.01 2.76 21.62
N ALA A 199 -11.16 1.55 22.18
CA ALA A 199 -10.93 0.32 21.44
C ALA A 199 -12.09 0.05 20.48
N ARG A 200 -11.78 -0.35 19.24
CA ARG A 200 -12.80 -0.69 18.23
C ARG A 200 -12.49 -2.03 17.58
N ILE A 201 -13.52 -2.85 17.40
CA ILE A 201 -13.44 -4.10 16.63
C ILE A 201 -14.00 -3.85 15.23
N GLU A 202 -13.29 -4.35 14.23
CA GLU A 202 -13.74 -4.38 12.84
C GLU A 202 -13.75 -5.84 12.37
N ASP A 203 -14.94 -6.34 12.01
CA ASP A 203 -15.11 -7.63 11.36
C ASP A 203 -14.75 -7.51 9.88
N ASN A 204 -13.59 -8.06 9.53
CA ASN A 204 -13.09 -8.14 8.16
C ASN A 204 -13.36 -9.54 7.56
N ARG A 205 -14.39 -10.27 8.03
CA ARG A 205 -14.86 -11.59 7.59
C ARG A 205 -13.92 -12.76 7.88
N PHE A 206 -12.69 -12.69 7.39
CA PHE A 206 -11.63 -13.70 7.65
C PHE A 206 -10.51 -13.15 8.54
N CYS A 207 -10.71 -11.96 9.09
CA CYS A 207 -9.78 -11.27 9.95
C CYS A 207 -10.61 -10.43 10.92
N ILE A 208 -10.18 -10.32 12.18
CA ILE A 208 -10.77 -9.43 13.15
C ILE A 208 -9.70 -8.41 13.52
N SER A 209 -9.99 -7.13 13.29
CA SER A 209 -9.05 -6.06 13.59
C SER A 209 -9.49 -5.33 14.85
N VAL A 210 -8.60 -5.28 15.85
CA VAL A 210 -8.78 -4.54 17.10
C VAL A 210 -7.94 -3.27 17.00
N HIS A 211 -8.60 -2.15 16.70
CA HIS A 211 -7.98 -0.84 16.59
C HIS A 211 -7.82 -0.22 17.96
N TYR A 212 -6.61 0.30 18.22
CA TYR A 212 -6.29 0.89 19.53
C TYR A 212 -5.64 2.27 19.44
N ARG A 213 -5.73 2.92 18.27
CA ARG A 213 -5.24 4.28 18.07
C ARG A 213 -5.89 5.31 19.00
N GLN A 214 -7.18 5.15 19.28
CA GLN A 214 -7.95 6.03 20.15
C GLN A 214 -7.94 5.58 21.62
N VAL A 215 -7.26 4.48 21.94
CA VAL A 215 -7.14 3.99 23.32
C VAL A 215 -6.09 4.83 24.06
N PRO A 216 -6.35 5.24 25.31
CA PRO A 216 -5.34 5.90 26.14
C PRO A 216 -4.06 5.07 26.27
N PRO A 217 -2.85 5.65 26.17
CA PRO A 217 -1.59 4.89 26.17
C PRO A 217 -1.40 3.94 27.36
N GLN A 218 -1.92 4.31 28.54
CA GLN A 218 -1.84 3.46 29.73
C GLN A 218 -2.62 2.14 29.62
N ASP A 219 -3.62 2.08 28.74
CA ASP A 219 -4.49 0.91 28.56
C ASP A 219 -4.06 0.03 27.37
N HIS A 220 -3.02 0.42 26.62
CA HIS A 220 -2.55 -0.31 25.43
C HIS A 220 -2.12 -1.74 25.76
N GLU A 221 -1.27 -1.91 26.78
CA GLU A 221 -0.78 -3.24 27.16
C GLU A 221 -1.89 -4.12 27.74
N ILE A 222 -2.83 -3.53 28.49
CA ILE A 222 -4.01 -4.24 29.01
C ILE A 222 -4.87 -4.78 27.86
N LEU A 223 -5.11 -3.95 26.83
CA LEU A 223 -5.81 -4.39 25.63
C LEU A 223 -5.07 -5.51 24.92
N LYS A 224 -3.76 -5.34 24.67
CA LYS A 224 -2.93 -6.33 23.99
C LYS A 224 -2.95 -7.68 24.70
N GLU A 225 -2.84 -7.69 26.03
CA GLU A 225 -2.91 -8.90 26.84
C GLU A 225 -4.29 -9.57 26.76
N LYS A 226 -5.38 -8.80 26.82
CA LYS A 226 -6.75 -9.33 26.67
C LYS A 226 -6.96 -9.99 25.30
N VAL A 227 -6.50 -9.37 24.22
CA VAL A 227 -6.60 -9.95 22.87
C VAL A 227 -5.69 -11.19 22.76
N LYS A 228 -4.45 -11.10 23.23
CA LYS A 228 -3.47 -12.20 23.16
C LYS A 228 -3.96 -13.45 23.91
N SER A 229 -4.40 -13.31 25.15
CA SER A 229 -4.90 -14.42 25.97
C SER A 229 -6.13 -15.11 25.37
N LEU A 230 -6.90 -14.40 24.53
CA LEU A 230 -8.01 -14.99 23.78
C LEU A 230 -7.50 -15.91 22.65
N VAL A 231 -6.41 -15.51 21.98
CA VAL A 231 -5.82 -16.26 20.87
C VAL A 231 -4.92 -17.41 21.34
N GLU A 232 -4.26 -17.30 22.49
CA GLU A 232 -3.32 -18.31 23.02
C GLU A 232 -3.95 -19.72 23.14
N ASN A 233 -5.24 -19.81 23.46
CA ASN A 233 -5.96 -21.09 23.56
C ASN A 233 -6.53 -21.60 22.23
N ARG A 234 -6.17 -20.98 21.10
CA ARG A 234 -6.75 -21.22 19.77
C ARG A 234 -5.65 -21.37 18.73
N PRO A 235 -4.95 -22.52 18.65
CA PRO A 235 -3.80 -22.72 17.76
C PRO A 235 -4.13 -22.53 16.27
N GLN A 236 -5.41 -22.67 15.91
CA GLN A 236 -5.92 -22.45 14.57
C GLN A 236 -6.03 -20.96 14.18
N PHE A 237 -5.72 -20.05 15.10
CA PHE A 237 -5.63 -18.60 14.88
C PHE A 237 -4.27 -18.05 15.30
N ARG A 238 -3.88 -16.94 14.68
CA ARG A 238 -2.66 -16.19 15.00
C ARG A 238 -3.00 -14.73 15.21
N LEU A 239 -2.19 -14.09 16.05
CA LEU A 239 -2.21 -12.65 16.29
C LEU A 239 -1.08 -12.00 15.49
N THR A 240 -1.41 -10.97 14.71
CA THR A 240 -0.43 -10.10 14.05
C THR A 240 -0.63 -8.67 14.50
N GLU A 241 0.45 -7.89 14.56
CA GLU A 241 0.41 -6.49 14.95
C GLU A 241 0.77 -5.60 13.75
N GLY A 242 -0.08 -4.61 13.49
CA GLY A 242 0.13 -3.54 12.51
C GLY A 242 0.24 -2.17 13.18
N LYS A 243 0.17 -1.11 12.38
CA LYS A 243 0.25 0.29 12.86
C LYS A 243 -0.98 0.66 13.71
N MET A 244 -0.89 0.48 15.03
CA MET A 244 -1.97 0.74 16.01
C MET A 244 -3.21 -0.17 15.85
N VAL A 245 -2.99 -1.41 15.40
CA VAL A 245 -4.02 -2.43 15.22
C VAL A 245 -3.48 -3.83 15.56
N LEU A 246 -4.29 -4.64 16.22
CA LEU A 246 -4.06 -6.08 16.38
C LEU A 246 -5.00 -6.84 15.46
N GLU A 247 -4.53 -7.89 14.80
CA GLU A 247 -5.34 -8.66 13.87
C GLU A 247 -5.33 -10.14 14.25
N VAL A 248 -6.53 -10.68 14.49
CA VAL A 248 -6.75 -12.12 14.70
C VAL A 248 -7.13 -12.74 13.38
N ARG A 249 -6.34 -13.71 12.91
CA ARG A 249 -6.49 -14.33 11.59
C ARG A 249 -6.37 -15.85 11.68
N PRO A 250 -7.03 -16.62 10.80
CA PRO A 250 -6.75 -18.05 10.66
C PRO A 250 -5.25 -18.31 10.45
N SER A 251 -4.73 -19.31 11.15
CA SER A 251 -3.35 -19.79 11.02
C SER A 251 -3.21 -20.66 9.77
N ILE A 252 -3.42 -20.06 8.61
CA ILE A 252 -3.16 -20.70 7.32
C ILE A 252 -1.97 -20.03 6.63
N GLU A 253 -1.25 -20.81 5.83
CA GLU A 253 -0.15 -20.31 4.99
C GLU A 253 -0.75 -19.57 3.79
N TRP A 254 -1.12 -18.31 4.04
CA TRP A 254 -1.66 -17.38 3.06
C TRP A 254 -1.28 -15.94 3.40
N ASN A 255 -0.84 -15.18 2.39
CA ASN A 255 -0.50 -13.76 2.47
C ASN A 255 -0.88 -13.01 1.17
N LYS A 256 -0.57 -11.71 1.08
CA LYS A 256 -0.86 -10.88 -0.10
C LYS A 256 -0.11 -11.35 -1.35
N GLY A 257 1.06 -11.98 -1.21
CA GLY A 257 1.79 -12.62 -2.30
C GLY A 257 1.08 -13.86 -2.86
N ASP A 258 0.50 -14.69 -1.99
CA ASP A 258 -0.33 -15.83 -2.41
C ASP A 258 -1.59 -15.36 -3.14
N ALA A 259 -2.23 -14.30 -2.64
CA ALA A 259 -3.38 -13.67 -3.30
C ALA A 259 -3.03 -13.14 -4.69
N LEU A 260 -1.87 -12.50 -4.82
CA LEU A 260 -1.33 -12.03 -6.09
C LEU A 260 -1.07 -13.19 -7.06
N ASN A 261 -0.45 -14.27 -6.60
CA ASN A 261 -0.19 -15.46 -7.43
C ASN A 261 -1.49 -16.12 -7.88
N TYR A 262 -2.47 -16.23 -6.98
CA TYR A 262 -3.81 -16.73 -7.30
C TYR A 262 -4.51 -15.88 -8.37
N LEU A 263 -4.41 -14.56 -8.26
CA LEU A 263 -4.99 -13.63 -9.24
C LEU A 263 -4.28 -13.74 -10.60
N LEU A 264 -2.96 -13.87 -10.62
CA LEU A 264 -2.22 -14.14 -11.86
C LEU A 264 -2.66 -15.46 -12.50
N ASP A 265 -2.85 -16.52 -11.71
CA ASP A 265 -3.33 -17.82 -12.21
C ASP A 265 -4.74 -17.73 -12.78
N THR A 266 -5.63 -17.06 -12.06
CA THR A 266 -7.03 -16.83 -12.47
C THR A 266 -7.11 -16.06 -13.78
N LEU A 267 -6.17 -15.12 -14.01
CA LEU A 267 -6.06 -14.37 -15.25
C LEU A 267 -5.31 -15.13 -16.38
N GLY A 268 -4.82 -16.34 -16.12
CA GLY A 268 -4.10 -17.18 -17.08
C GLY A 268 -2.62 -16.80 -17.26
N PHE A 269 -2.01 -16.16 -16.26
CA PHE A 269 -0.66 -15.58 -16.34
C PHE A 269 0.42 -16.29 -15.50
N SER A 270 0.09 -17.35 -14.75
CA SER A 270 1.03 -18.07 -13.84
C SER A 270 2.40 -18.45 -14.43
N ASN A 271 2.47 -18.71 -15.74
CA ASN A 271 3.68 -19.14 -16.43
C ASN A 271 4.04 -18.25 -17.63
N ALA A 272 3.42 -17.08 -17.73
CA ALA A 272 3.59 -16.19 -18.87
C ALA A 272 4.91 -15.41 -18.72
N LYS A 273 5.85 -15.65 -19.64
CA LYS A 273 7.14 -14.93 -19.68
C LYS A 273 6.99 -13.48 -20.15
N ASP A 274 5.85 -13.15 -20.75
CA ASP A 274 5.50 -11.86 -21.32
C ASP A 274 4.56 -11.06 -20.42
N VAL A 275 4.51 -11.31 -19.11
CA VAL A 275 3.68 -10.55 -18.15
C VAL A 275 4.57 -9.68 -17.26
N LEU A 276 4.13 -8.44 -17.01
CA LEU A 276 4.73 -7.52 -16.05
C LEU A 276 3.71 -7.15 -14.99
N PRO A 277 3.77 -7.79 -13.82
CA PRO A 277 2.96 -7.38 -12.67
C PRO A 277 3.52 -6.10 -12.05
N LEU A 278 2.64 -5.13 -11.80
CA LEU A 278 2.95 -3.91 -11.06
C LEU A 278 2.18 -3.93 -9.75
N TYR A 279 2.90 -3.99 -8.62
CA TYR A 279 2.32 -3.87 -7.29
C TYR A 279 2.65 -2.51 -6.69
N ILE A 280 1.67 -1.87 -6.05
CA ILE A 280 1.86 -0.63 -5.28
C ILE A 280 1.26 -0.84 -3.89
N GLY A 281 2.07 -0.60 -2.84
CA GLY A 281 1.73 -0.83 -1.43
C GLY A 281 2.54 0.06 -0.48
N ASP A 282 2.12 0.17 0.79
CA ASP A 282 2.72 1.07 1.81
C ASP A 282 3.28 0.38 3.05
N ASP A 283 2.87 -0.87 3.35
CA ASP A 283 3.12 -1.48 4.66
C ASP A 283 3.76 -2.87 4.57
N ARG A 284 4.19 -3.39 5.73
CA ARG A 284 4.89 -4.66 5.87
C ARG A 284 4.18 -5.84 5.23
N THR A 285 2.85 -5.83 5.15
CA THR A 285 2.10 -6.93 4.49
C THR A 285 2.27 -6.94 2.97
N ASP A 286 2.65 -5.82 2.36
CA ASP A 286 2.90 -5.70 0.93
C ASP A 286 4.27 -6.27 0.53
N GLU A 287 5.20 -6.36 1.48
CA GLU A 287 6.49 -7.04 1.28
C GLU A 287 6.31 -8.50 0.85
N ASP A 288 5.25 -9.16 1.29
CA ASP A 288 4.93 -10.52 0.85
C ASP A 288 4.58 -10.56 -0.64
N ALA A 289 3.93 -9.51 -1.16
CA ALA A 289 3.67 -9.37 -2.59
C ALA A 289 4.91 -8.95 -3.39
N PHE A 290 5.77 -8.09 -2.84
CA PHE A 290 7.03 -7.70 -3.49
C PHE A 290 7.99 -8.90 -3.65
N LYS A 291 8.05 -9.78 -2.64
CA LYS A 291 8.91 -10.97 -2.64
C LYS A 291 8.61 -11.97 -3.75
N VAL A 292 7.38 -11.96 -4.29
CA VAL A 292 7.02 -12.80 -5.43
C VAL A 292 7.93 -12.55 -6.64
N TYR A 293 8.46 -11.32 -6.77
CA TYR A 293 9.26 -10.88 -7.92
C TYR A 293 10.75 -10.66 -7.64
N THR A 294 11.17 -10.73 -6.38
CA THR A 294 12.59 -10.75 -6.03
C THR A 294 13.10 -12.19 -6.08
N LYS A 295 13.54 -12.63 -7.27
CA LYS A 295 14.37 -13.83 -7.45
C LYS A 295 15.74 -13.43 -7.99
#